data_AF-A0A0X2NMI2-F1
#
_entry.id   AF-A0A0X2NMI2-F1
#
_cell.length_a   1.000
_cell.length_b   1.000
_cell.length_c   1.000
_cell.angle_alpha   90.00
_cell.angle_beta   90.00
_cell.angle_gamma   90.00
#
_symmetry.space_group_name_H-M   'P 1'
#
loop_
_entity.id
_entity.type
_entity.pdbx_description
1 polymer ?
#
loop_
_entity_poly.entity_id
_entity_poly.type
_entity_poly.pdbx_seq_one_letter_code
_entity_poly.pdbx_strand_id
1 'polypeptide(L)'
;MTVRIHPRVAAKHPEISDDDVRSVFMSALRSRARDTDPVQWVGVGIDGNGRILEFNTVETGDGDWLVFHAMLATKKVLQEIGLRR
;
A
#
# COMPACT_ATOMS: atom_id res chain seq x y z
N MET A 1 -10.59 -8.54 10.15
CA MET A 1 -9.75 -7.77 9.21
C MET A 1 -8.39 -8.42 9.14
N THR A 2 -8.14 -9.13 8.05
CA THR A 2 -6.87 -9.75 7.70
C THR A 2 -6.23 -9.00 6.56
N VAL A 3 -4.91 -8.78 6.63
CA VAL A 3 -4.14 -8.15 5.55
C VAL A 3 -3.15 -9.17 4.98
N ARG A 4 -3.42 -9.60 3.74
CA ARG A 4 -2.56 -10.50 2.98
C ARG A 4 -1.67 -9.70 2.05
N ILE A 5 -0.41 -10.11 1.94
CA ILE A 5 0.56 -9.50 1.02
C ILE A 5 0.76 -10.46 -0.13
N HIS A 6 0.60 -9.97 -1.36
CA HIS A 6 0.81 -10.79 -2.54
C HIS A 6 2.31 -11.08 -2.71
N PRO A 7 2.75 -12.33 -3.01
CA PRO A 7 4.17 -12.69 -3.13
C PRO A 7 4.98 -11.85 -4.14
N ARG A 8 4.27 -11.24 -5.10
CA ARG A 8 4.85 -10.30 -6.09
C ARG A 8 5.53 -9.10 -5.46
N VAL A 9 5.12 -8.67 -4.26
CA VAL A 9 5.74 -7.53 -3.57
C VAL A 9 7.19 -7.86 -3.26
N ALA A 10 7.45 -8.91 -2.46
CA ALA A 10 8.79 -9.37 -2.14
C ALA A 10 9.60 -9.79 -3.38
N ALA A 11 8.94 -10.35 -4.41
CA ALA A 11 9.62 -10.71 -5.66
C ALA A 11 10.14 -9.50 -6.46
N LYS A 12 9.49 -8.33 -6.33
CA LYS A 12 9.90 -7.09 -7.00
C LYS A 12 10.73 -6.16 -6.12
N HIS A 13 10.48 -6.18 -4.82
CA HIS A 13 11.07 -5.32 -3.80
C HIS A 13 11.52 -6.19 -2.63
N PRO A 14 12.59 -6.99 -2.79
CA PRO A 14 13.08 -7.89 -1.75
C PRO A 14 13.55 -7.16 -0.48
N GLU A 15 13.80 -5.85 -0.57
CA GLU A 15 14.13 -4.96 0.55
C GLU A 15 12.92 -4.52 1.39
N ILE A 16 11.71 -4.92 1.01
CA ILE A 16 10.45 -4.62 1.70
C ILE A 16 9.85 -5.94 2.20
N SER A 17 9.78 -6.09 3.52
CA SER A 17 9.18 -7.28 4.13
C SER A 17 7.65 -7.20 4.15
N ASP A 18 6.98 -8.35 4.23
CA ASP A 18 5.52 -8.40 4.37
C ASP A 18 5.04 -7.66 5.64
N ASP A 19 5.85 -7.64 6.70
CA ASP A 19 5.55 -6.90 7.93
C ASP A 19 5.71 -5.39 7.76
N ASP A 20 6.69 -4.91 6.97
CA ASP A 20 6.77 -3.50 6.60
C ASP A 20 5.50 -3.06 5.86
N VAL A 21 5.04 -3.86 4.90
CA VAL A 21 3.82 -3.56 4.12
C VAL A 21 2.59 -3.59 5.01
N ARG A 22 2.46 -4.58 5.90
CA ARG A 22 1.35 -4.67 6.84
C ARG A 22 1.34 -3.46 7.77
N SER A 23 2.49 -3.09 8.33
CA SER A 23 2.62 -1.91 9.18
C SER A 23 2.19 -0.64 8.45
N VAL A 24 2.68 -0.43 7.23
CA VAL A 24 2.34 0.73 6.39
C VAL A 24 0.86 0.76 6.02
N PHE A 25 0.27 -0.38 5.70
CA PHE A 25 -1.16 -0.48 5.40
C PHE A 25 -2.02 -0.08 6.60
N MET A 26 -1.70 -0.65 7.77
CA MET A 26 -2.45 -0.41 9.02
C MET A 26 -2.28 1.03 9.54
N SER A 27 -1.15 1.67 9.25
CA SER A 27 -0.80 3.03 9.67
C SER A 27 -0.87 4.05 8.52
N ALA A 28 -1.62 3.74 7.47
CA ALA A 28 -1.69 4.59 6.28
C ALA A 28 -2.04 6.04 6.63
N LEU A 29 -1.16 6.97 6.28
CA LEU A 29 -1.35 8.40 6.50
C LEU A 29 -2.48 8.95 5.64
N ARG A 30 -2.57 8.44 4.41
CA ARG A 30 -3.63 8.79 3.48
C ARG A 30 -3.82 7.67 2.47
N SER A 31 -5.07 7.46 2.10
CA SER A 31 -5.46 6.55 1.03
C SER A 31 -6.57 7.14 0.18
N ARG A 32 -6.75 6.59 -1.02
CA ARG A 32 -7.79 6.98 -1.96
C ARG A 32 -8.20 5.78 -2.82
N ALA A 33 -9.51 5.63 -3.02
CA ALA A 33 -10.07 4.71 -4.01
C ALA A 33 -9.84 5.23 -5.44
N ARG A 34 -9.45 4.33 -6.33
CA ARG A 34 -9.37 4.56 -7.78
C ARG A 34 -10.62 4.03 -8.46
N ASP A 35 -10.92 4.59 -9.62
CA ASP A 35 -12.03 4.17 -10.47
C ASP A 35 -11.59 2.94 -11.30
N THR A 36 -11.67 1.76 -10.67
CA THR A 36 -11.32 0.45 -11.26
C THR A 36 -12.34 -0.60 -10.83
N ASP A 37 -12.40 -1.73 -11.55
CA ASP A 37 -13.19 -2.90 -11.17
C ASP A 37 -12.28 -4.15 -11.09
N PRO A 38 -12.08 -4.75 -9.90
CA PRO A 38 -12.57 -4.30 -8.58
C PRO A 38 -11.94 -2.96 -8.16
N VAL A 39 -12.57 -2.28 -7.20
CA VAL A 39 -12.06 -1.00 -6.65
C VAL A 39 -10.68 -1.22 -6.03
N GLN A 40 -9.68 -0.56 -6.60
CA GLN A 40 -8.33 -0.53 -6.07
C GLN A 40 -8.14 0.71 -5.22
N TRP A 41 -7.45 0.55 -4.11
CA TRP A 41 -7.06 1.66 -3.25
C TRP A 41 -5.55 1.85 -3.36
N VAL A 42 -5.13 3.11 -3.43
CA VAL A 42 -3.74 3.51 -3.22
C VAL A 42 -3.61 4.17 -1.87
N GLY A 43 -2.55 3.85 -1.15
CA GLY A 43 -2.23 4.51 0.11
C GLY A 43 -0.74 4.73 0.27
N VAL A 44 -0.40 5.60 1.23
CA VAL A 44 0.97 5.86 1.66
C VAL A 44 1.04 5.82 3.18
N GLY A 45 2.10 5.23 3.71
CA GLY A 45 2.43 5.20 5.13
C GLY A 45 3.94 5.22 5.36
N ILE A 46 4.34 5.17 6.63
CA ILE A 46 5.75 5.15 7.04
C ILE A 46 6.02 3.81 7.71
N ASP A 47 7.08 3.11 7.28
CA ASP A 47 7.46 1.83 7.89
C ASP A 47 8.28 2.00 9.19
N GLY A 48 8.62 0.89 9.84
CA GLY A 48 9.40 0.92 11.08
C GLY A 48 10.82 1.50 10.94
N ASN A 49 11.32 1.63 9.70
CA ASN A 49 12.63 2.18 9.37
C ASN A 49 12.55 3.66 8.96
N GLY A 50 11.37 4.29 9.03
CA GLY A 50 11.16 5.67 8.63
C GLY A 50 11.05 5.89 7.12
N ARG A 51 10.98 4.82 6.31
CA ARG A 51 10.79 4.90 4.86
C ARG A 51 9.32 5.19 4.57
N ILE A 52 9.06 6.11 3.63
CA ILE A 52 7.71 6.35 3.12
C ILE A 52 7.44 5.32 2.03
N LEU A 53 6.47 4.43 2.26
CA LEU A 53 6.06 3.43 1.28
C LEU A 53 4.67 3.77 0.72
N GLU A 54 4.51 3.58 -0.58
CA GLU A 54 3.20 3.49 -1.23
C GLU A 54 2.75 2.03 -1.35
N PHE A 55 1.45 1.80 -1.35
CA PHE A 55 0.86 0.49 -1.61
C PHE A 55 -0.41 0.58 -2.46
N ASN A 56 -0.70 -0.50 -3.19
CA ASN A 56 -2.00 -0.72 -3.83
C ASN A 56 -2.66 -1.97 -3.26
N THR A 57 -3.94 -1.87 -2.96
CA THR A 57 -4.72 -2.94 -2.35
C THR A 57 -6.11 -3.08 -2.99
N VAL A 58 -6.72 -4.25 -2.81
CA VAL A 58 -8.13 -4.50 -3.06
C VAL A 58 -8.75 -5.10 -1.81
N GLU A 59 -10.01 -4.75 -1.53
CA GLU A 59 -10.81 -5.46 -0.55
C GLU A 59 -11.26 -6.79 -1.17
N THR A 60 -11.06 -7.89 -0.45
CA THR A 60 -11.37 -9.25 -0.91
C THR A 60 -12.68 -9.80 -0.32
N GLY A 61 -13.39 -8.98 0.47
CA GLY A 61 -14.62 -9.34 1.18
C GLY A 61 -14.43 -9.39 2.70
N ASP A 62 -15.51 -9.20 3.45
CA ASP A 62 -15.56 -9.29 4.93
C ASP A 62 -14.51 -8.43 5.67
N GLY A 63 -14.12 -7.30 5.07
CA GLY A 63 -13.08 -6.42 5.61
C GLY A 63 -11.67 -7.02 5.53
N ASP A 64 -11.45 -8.04 4.70
CA ASP A 64 -10.14 -8.59 4.37
C ASP A 64 -9.54 -7.89 3.14
N TRP A 65 -8.22 -7.73 3.15
CA TRP A 65 -7.50 -6.95 2.14
C TRP A 65 -6.34 -7.74 1.54
N LEU A 66 -6.09 -7.51 0.25
CA LEU A 66 -4.92 -8.00 -0.47
C LEU A 66 -4.10 -6.83 -0.98
N VAL A 67 -2.93 -6.62 -0.36
CA VAL A 67 -1.93 -5.68 -0.88
C VAL A 67 -1.11 -6.38 -1.96
N PHE A 68 -1.23 -5.93 -3.20
CA PHE A 68 -0.59 -6.56 -4.35
C PHE A 68 0.57 -5.76 -4.95
N HIS A 69 0.78 -4.54 -4.45
CA HIS A 69 1.92 -3.71 -4.77
C HIS A 69 2.33 -2.89 -3.56
N ALA A 70 3.63 -2.80 -3.29
CA ALA A 70 4.20 -1.85 -2.36
C ALA A 70 5.62 -1.50 -2.78
N MET A 71 6.01 -0.23 -2.64
CA MET A 71 7.35 0.28 -2.95
C MET A 71 7.61 1.60 -2.24
N LEU A 72 8.84 2.13 -2.33
CA LEU A 72 9.11 3.51 -1.90
C LEU A 72 8.16 4.48 -2.60
N ALA A 73 7.57 5.39 -1.83
CA ALA A 73 6.57 6.31 -2.34
C ALA A 73 7.15 7.21 -3.44
N THR A 74 6.43 7.23 -4.56
CA THR A 74 6.76 8.02 -5.74
C THR A 74 6.16 9.41 -5.65
N LYS A 75 6.77 10.38 -6.33
CA LYS A 75 6.21 11.73 -6.43
C LYS A 75 4.79 11.72 -7.01
N LYS A 76 4.53 10.82 -7.96
CA LYS A 76 3.24 10.67 -8.64
C LYS A 76 2.15 10.26 -7.64
N VAL A 77 2.38 9.22 -6.85
CA VAL A 77 1.38 8.79 -5.86
C VAL A 77 1.19 9.84 -4.77
N LEU A 78 2.28 10.45 -4.28
CA LEU A 78 2.17 11.54 -3.30
C LEU A 78 1.32 12.70 -3.80
N GLN A 79 1.42 13.05 -5.10
CA GLN A 79 0.54 14.04 -5.72
C GLN A 79 -0.90 13.52 -5.88
N GLU A 80 -1.08 12.28 -6.36
CA GLU A 80 -2.38 11.65 -6.55
C GLU A 80 -3.24 11.64 -5.28
N ILE A 81 -2.61 11.39 -4.13
CA ILE A 81 -3.27 11.37 -2.83
C ILE A 81 -3.17 12.71 -2.08
N GLY A 82 -2.60 13.76 -2.69
CA GLY A 82 -2.56 15.11 -2.11
C GLY A 82 -1.64 15.30 -0.91
N LEU A 83 -0.58 14.49 -0.78
CA LEU A 83 0.53 14.70 0.18
C LEU A 83 1.68 15.51 -0.43
N ARG A 84 1.61 15.85 -1.72
CA ARG A 84 2.57 16.69 -2.43
C ARG A 84 1.85 17.51 -3.51
N ARG A 85 2.35 18.71 -3.81
CA ARG A 85 1.89 19.55 -4.93
C ARG A 85 2.70 19.31 -6.20
#